data_AF-A0A066ZW27-F1
#
_entry.id   AF-A0A066ZW27-F1
#
_cell.length_a   1.000
_cell.length_b   1.000
_cell.length_c   1.000
_cell.angle_alpha   90.00
_cell.angle_beta   90.00
_cell.angle_gamma   90.00
#
_symmetry.space_group_name_H-M   'P 1'
#
loop_
_entity.id
_entity.type
_entity.pdbx_description
1 polymer ?
#
loop_
_entity_poly.entity_id
_entity_poly.type
_entity_poly.pdbx_seq_one_letter_code
_entity_poly.pdbx_strand_id
1 'polypeptide(L)'
;MRILVERGFEQFTPSLEPLELFRAHFLLFHLLYRLQDKWIKEEKGTLAIHSLEIRLLSMDNASNNDLTNLADFGETPEEVKDYYLDYEKFIKTQEKEVIELLDSFWQSFGKLPTMPSSHISIEESISILQIDGGLSIETINRQFRKLSQIHHPDKGGEPEAFRKLCEARDRLKMEI
;
A
#
# COMPACT_ATOMS: atom_id res chain seq x y z
N MET A 1 -5.01 0.51 12.42
CA MET A 1 -6.19 0.17 11.59
C MET A 1 -7.28 -0.61 12.33
N ARG A 2 -6.98 -1.64 13.14
CA ARG A 2 -8.02 -2.46 13.82
C ARG A 2 -9.09 -1.68 14.60
N ILE A 3 -8.68 -0.65 15.35
CA ILE A 3 -9.59 0.22 16.12
C ILE A 3 -10.57 0.99 15.21
N LEU A 4 -10.16 1.35 13.99
CA LEU A 4 -11.04 2.04 13.03
C LEU A 4 -12.10 1.09 12.47
N VAL A 5 -11.70 -0.16 12.17
CA VAL A 5 -12.63 -1.21 11.74
C VAL A 5 -13.65 -1.52 12.84
N GLU A 6 -13.21 -1.65 14.10
CA GLU A 6 -14.08 -1.84 15.26
C GLU A 6 -15.07 -0.67 15.47
N ARG A 7 -14.77 0.52 14.92
CA ARG A 7 -15.65 1.70 14.93
C ARG A 7 -16.52 1.84 13.68
N GLY A 8 -16.55 0.84 12.81
CA GLY A 8 -17.40 0.80 11.61
C GLY A 8 -16.76 1.36 10.34
N PHE A 9 -15.45 1.67 10.34
CA PHE A 9 -14.74 2.09 9.13
C PHE A 9 -14.16 0.87 8.40
N GLU A 10 -15.04 0.14 7.71
CA GLU A 10 -14.71 -1.11 7.01
C GLU A 10 -13.66 -0.92 5.90
N GLN A 11 -13.52 0.28 5.36
CA GLN A 11 -12.54 0.62 4.32
C GLN A 11 -11.08 0.46 4.80
N PHE A 12 -10.84 0.41 6.11
CA PHE A 12 -9.51 0.18 6.69
C PHE A 12 -9.30 -1.28 7.15
N THR A 13 -10.14 -2.19 6.66
CA THR A 13 -9.92 -3.62 6.86
C THR A 13 -8.63 -4.02 6.15
N PRO A 14 -7.64 -4.63 6.83
CA PRO A 14 -6.39 -5.02 6.20
C PRO A 14 -6.65 -5.95 5.01
N SER A 15 -6.31 -5.49 3.83
CA SER A 15 -6.44 -6.22 2.57
C SER A 15 -5.12 -6.26 1.83
N LEU A 16 -4.95 -7.32 1.06
CA LEU A 16 -3.81 -7.52 0.16
C LEU A 16 -4.18 -7.24 -1.29
N GLU A 17 -5.44 -6.89 -1.54
CA GLU A 17 -5.89 -6.50 -2.87
C GLU A 17 -5.34 -5.10 -3.19
N PRO A 18 -4.60 -4.93 -4.29
CA PRO A 18 -3.97 -3.65 -4.63
C PRO A 18 -4.96 -2.50 -4.62
N LEU A 19 -6.17 -2.72 -5.18
CA LEU A 19 -7.21 -1.70 -5.23
C LEU A 19 -7.78 -1.36 -3.85
N GLU A 20 -7.98 -2.34 -2.98
CA GLU A 20 -8.50 -2.10 -1.63
C GLU A 20 -7.46 -1.37 -0.77
N LEU A 21 -6.19 -1.75 -0.88
CA LEU A 21 -5.09 -1.06 -0.21
C LEU A 21 -4.95 0.37 -0.70
N PHE A 22 -4.99 0.59 -2.02
CA PHE A 22 -4.99 1.93 -2.62
C PHE A 22 -6.15 2.77 -2.10
N ARG A 23 -7.37 2.22 -2.06
CA ARG A 23 -8.55 2.96 -1.58
C ARG A 23 -8.45 3.33 -0.10
N ALA A 24 -7.98 2.40 0.73
CA ALA A 24 -7.74 2.64 2.15
C ALA A 24 -6.69 3.75 2.34
N HIS A 25 -5.57 3.65 1.63
CA HIS A 25 -4.49 4.63 1.65
C HIS A 25 -4.97 6.01 1.19
N PHE A 26 -5.64 6.08 0.04
CA PHE A 26 -6.19 7.33 -0.49
C PHE A 26 -7.14 7.98 0.50
N LEU A 27 -8.08 7.22 1.07
CA LEU A 27 -9.05 7.75 2.02
C LEU A 27 -8.37 8.26 3.30
N LEU A 28 -7.36 7.54 3.81
CA LEU A 28 -6.59 7.98 4.97
C LEU A 28 -5.94 9.35 4.69
N PHE A 29 -5.23 9.47 3.58
CA PHE A 29 -4.52 10.71 3.22
C PHE A 29 -5.50 11.85 2.93
N HIS A 30 -6.60 11.58 2.24
CA HIS A 30 -7.69 12.53 2.04
C HIS A 30 -8.20 13.11 3.37
N LEU A 31 -8.46 12.24 4.35
CA LEU A 31 -8.92 12.66 5.69
C LEU A 31 -7.84 13.45 6.44
N LEU A 32 -6.58 13.04 6.34
CA LEU A 32 -5.45 13.73 6.98
C LEU A 32 -5.26 15.15 6.42
N TYR A 33 -5.32 15.34 5.10
CA TYR A 33 -5.21 16.68 4.50
C TYR A 33 -6.40 17.57 4.85
N ARG A 34 -7.63 17.02 4.92
CA ARG A 34 -8.78 17.78 5.41
C ARG A 34 -8.66 18.15 6.89
N LEU A 35 -8.06 17.26 7.69
CA LEU A 35 -7.78 17.53 9.10
C LEU A 35 -6.71 18.60 9.26
N GLN A 36 -5.67 18.57 8.42
CA GLN A 36 -4.62 19.59 8.36
C GLN A 36 -5.24 20.98 8.10
N ASP A 37 -6.08 21.12 7.07
CA ASP A 37 -6.77 22.38 6.77
C ASP A 37 -7.60 22.89 7.93
N LYS A 38 -8.30 21.98 8.62
CA LYS A 38 -9.10 22.32 9.79
C LYS A 38 -8.22 22.80 10.95
N TRP A 39 -7.14 22.09 11.26
CA TRP A 39 -6.28 22.43 12.40
C TRP A 39 -5.44 23.68 12.19
N ILE A 40 -5.04 23.97 10.95
CA ILE A 40 -4.43 25.24 10.59
C ILE A 40 -5.41 26.39 10.87
N LYS A 41 -6.67 26.27 10.45
CA LYS A 41 -7.72 27.29 10.71
C LYS A 41 -8.05 27.45 12.18
N GLU A 42 -7.94 26.39 12.97
CA GLU A 42 -8.16 26.39 14.42
C GLU A 42 -6.91 26.77 15.22
N GLU A 43 -5.81 27.16 14.55
CA GLU A 43 -4.53 27.53 15.19
C GLU A 43 -3.94 26.42 16.10
N LYS A 44 -4.24 25.15 15.80
CA LYS A 44 -3.76 23.99 16.57
C LYS A 44 -2.36 23.52 16.15
N GLY A 45 -1.88 24.01 15.01
CA GLY A 45 -0.63 23.60 14.38
C GLY A 45 -0.84 22.93 13.02
N THR A 46 0.26 22.48 12.42
CA THR A 46 0.28 21.92 11.07
C THR A 46 0.60 20.43 11.12
N LEU A 47 -0.25 19.60 10.53
CA LEU A 47 0.05 18.18 10.34
C LEU A 47 1.07 18.00 9.22
N ALA A 48 2.25 17.48 9.54
CA ALA A 48 3.17 16.94 8.55
C ALA A 48 2.77 15.50 8.26
N ILE A 49 2.50 15.22 6.98
CA ILE A 49 1.91 13.97 6.50
C ILE A 49 2.92 13.32 5.56
N HIS A 50 3.48 12.19 5.98
CA HIS A 50 4.37 11.35 5.19
C HIS A 50 3.86 9.91 5.19
N SER A 51 4.26 9.12 4.18
CA SER A 51 3.90 7.69 4.04
C SER A 51 4.32 6.86 5.26
N LEU A 52 5.48 7.20 5.85
CA LEU A 52 6.07 6.50 7.00
C LEU A 52 5.92 7.22 8.35
N GLU A 53 5.55 8.50 8.35
CA GLU A 53 5.47 9.30 9.59
C GLU A 53 4.36 10.35 9.49
N ILE A 54 3.52 10.46 10.53
CA ILE A 54 2.53 11.53 10.65
C ILE A 54 2.75 12.22 11.99
N ARG A 55 2.96 13.54 11.96
CA ARG A 55 3.29 14.33 13.16
C ARG A 55 2.60 15.69 13.15
N LEU A 56 2.26 16.19 14.34
CA LEU A 56 1.74 17.54 14.53
C LEU A 56 2.90 18.49 14.86
N LEU A 57 3.10 19.50 14.01
CA LEU A 57 4.06 20.57 14.23
C LEU A 57 3.40 21.74 14.96
N SER A 58 4.08 22.27 15.98
CA SER A 58 3.65 23.48 16.69
C SER A 58 3.68 24.69 15.75
N MET A 59 2.80 25.66 15.99
CA MET A 59 2.70 26.89 15.18
C MET A 59 4.01 27.69 15.15
N ASP A 60 4.77 27.65 16.25
CA ASP A 60 6.05 28.36 16.41
C ASP A 60 7.23 27.64 15.72
N ASN A 61 7.09 26.34 15.43
CA ASN A 61 8.16 25.48 14.91
C ASN A 61 7.92 25.05 13.44
N ALA A 62 6.90 25.58 12.79
CA ALA A 62 6.62 25.33 11.36
C ALA A 62 7.66 26.03 10.48
N SER A 63 8.91 25.57 10.55
CA SER A 63 9.95 25.96 9.61
C SER A 63 9.61 25.32 8.26
N ASN A 64 9.60 26.10 7.18
CA ASN A 64 9.27 25.62 5.83
C ASN A 64 10.09 24.37 5.40
N ASN A 65 11.26 24.12 6.02
CA ASN A 65 12.10 22.95 5.80
C ASN A 65 11.49 21.61 6.29
N ASP A 66 10.62 21.60 7.30
CA ASP A 66 10.02 20.35 7.79
C ASP A 66 8.90 19.85 6.85
N LEU A 67 8.30 20.75 6.06
CA LEU A 67 7.23 20.43 5.13
C LEU A 67 7.76 20.09 3.73
N THR A 68 8.85 20.72 3.28
CA THR A 68 9.45 20.46 1.96
C THR A 68 10.09 19.07 1.84
N ASN A 69 10.46 18.43 2.95
CA ASN A 69 10.97 17.06 2.97
C ASN A 69 9.87 15.97 2.97
N LEU A 70 8.59 16.36 2.86
CA LEU A 70 7.47 15.41 2.85
C LEU A 70 7.17 14.83 1.46
N ALA A 71 7.86 15.29 0.43
CA ALA A 71 7.70 14.77 -0.92
C ALA A 71 8.76 13.72 -1.24
N ASP A 72 8.32 12.50 -1.53
CA ASP A 72 9.18 11.33 -1.73
C ASP A 72 9.84 11.31 -3.13
N PHE A 73 9.21 11.89 -4.18
CA PHE A 73 9.62 11.71 -5.58
C PHE A 73 9.80 13.01 -6.38
N GLY A 74 10.09 14.12 -5.69
CA GLY A 74 10.34 15.42 -6.32
C GLY A 74 9.07 16.21 -6.64
N GLU A 75 7.90 15.72 -6.24
CA GLU A 75 6.69 16.54 -6.16
C GLU A 75 6.83 17.61 -5.07
N THR A 76 5.95 18.59 -5.10
CA THR A 76 5.77 19.53 -3.98
C THR A 76 4.72 19.01 -3.00
N PRO A 77 4.79 19.38 -1.70
CA PRO A 77 3.74 19.05 -0.73
C PRO A 77 2.33 19.48 -1.18
N GLU A 78 2.23 20.58 -1.92
CA GLU A 78 1.01 21.08 -2.53
C GLU A 78 0.46 20.15 -3.62
N GLU A 79 1.31 19.68 -4.55
CA GLU A 79 0.90 18.75 -5.62
C GLU A 79 0.39 17.42 -5.04
N VAL A 80 1.06 16.90 -4.01
CA VAL A 80 0.64 15.69 -3.30
C VAL A 80 -0.71 15.92 -2.62
N LYS A 81 -0.89 17.06 -1.95
CA LYS A 81 -2.15 17.43 -1.30
C LYS A 81 -3.30 17.54 -2.30
N ASP A 82 -3.08 18.23 -3.42
CA ASP A 82 -4.09 18.40 -4.47
C ASP A 82 -4.51 17.04 -5.05
N TYR A 83 -3.58 16.09 -5.20
CA TYR A 83 -3.89 14.73 -5.60
C TYR A 83 -4.87 14.04 -4.65
N TYR A 84 -4.63 14.10 -3.33
CA TYR A 84 -5.50 13.40 -2.36
C TYR A 84 -6.81 14.13 -2.07
N LEU A 85 -6.90 15.43 -2.35
CA LEU A 85 -8.15 16.19 -2.24
C LEU A 85 -9.06 16.01 -3.47
N ASP A 86 -8.52 15.56 -4.60
CA ASP A 86 -9.29 15.26 -5.80
C ASP A 86 -10.03 13.91 -5.69
N TYR A 87 -11.30 13.97 -5.28
CA TYR A 87 -12.15 12.80 -5.14
C TYR A 87 -12.44 12.10 -6.48
N GLU A 88 -12.29 12.76 -7.63
CA GLU A 88 -12.47 12.08 -8.92
C GLU A 88 -11.39 11.02 -9.15
N LYS A 89 -10.15 11.27 -8.70
CA LYS A 89 -9.06 10.29 -8.76
C LYS A 89 -9.44 9.02 -8.00
N PHE A 90 -9.98 9.18 -6.80
CA PHE A 90 -10.45 8.05 -6.00
C PHE A 90 -11.52 7.20 -6.70
N ILE A 91 -12.51 7.84 -7.34
CA ILE A 91 -13.61 7.14 -8.01
C ILE A 91 -13.12 6.42 -9.27
N LYS A 92 -12.28 7.10 -10.06
CA LYS A 92 -11.88 6.64 -11.39
C LYS A 92 -10.81 5.56 -11.33
N THR A 93 -9.93 5.59 -10.32
CA THR A 93 -8.82 4.63 -10.21
C THR A 93 -9.33 3.19 -10.06
N GLN A 94 -8.99 2.37 -11.05
CA GLN A 94 -9.28 0.94 -11.10
C GLN A 94 -8.07 0.09 -10.74
N GLU A 95 -8.30 -1.18 -10.43
CA GLU A 95 -7.25 -2.13 -10.06
C GLU A 95 -6.11 -2.19 -11.09
N LYS A 96 -6.44 -2.18 -12.39
CA LYS A 96 -5.44 -2.20 -13.47
C LYS A 96 -4.48 -1.01 -13.40
N GLU A 97 -5.00 0.18 -13.14
CA GLU A 97 -4.20 1.41 -13.06
C GLU A 97 -3.33 1.40 -11.80
N VAL A 98 -3.82 0.84 -10.69
CA VAL A 98 -3.01 0.65 -9.47
C VAL A 98 -1.85 -0.31 -9.73
N ILE A 99 -2.10 -1.41 -10.43
CA ILE A 99 -1.05 -2.38 -10.79
C ILE A 99 -0.02 -1.71 -11.71
N GLU A 100 -0.46 -1.02 -12.75
CA GLU A 100 0.43 -0.29 -13.66
C GLU A 100 1.28 0.78 -12.95
N LEU A 101 0.67 1.50 -11.99
CA LEU A 101 1.38 2.47 -11.16
C LEU A 101 2.48 1.80 -10.34
N LEU A 102 2.18 0.69 -9.64
CA LEU A 102 3.15 -0.07 -8.87
C LEU A 102 4.27 -0.62 -9.75
N ASP A 103 3.94 -1.16 -10.92
CA ASP A 103 4.93 -1.68 -11.87
C ASP A 103 5.87 -0.56 -12.34
N SER A 104 5.32 0.61 -12.68
CA SER A 104 6.12 1.77 -13.11
C SER A 104 7.05 2.29 -12.01
N PHE A 105 6.58 2.27 -10.76
CA PHE A 105 7.37 2.62 -9.58
C PHE A 105 8.57 1.69 -9.41
N TRP A 106 8.38 0.39 -9.51
CA TRP A 106 9.47 -0.58 -9.39
C TRP A 106 10.44 -0.53 -10.57
N GLN A 107 9.99 -0.12 -11.76
CA GLN A 107 10.85 0.10 -12.92
C GLN A 107 11.72 1.36 -12.78
N SER A 108 11.21 2.42 -12.16
CA SER A 108 11.93 3.70 -11.99
C SER A 108 13.01 3.64 -10.91
N PHE A 109 12.88 2.74 -9.94
CA PHE A 109 13.85 2.53 -8.85
C PHE A 109 15.18 1.88 -9.29
N GLY A 110 15.46 1.79 -10.59
CA GLY A 110 16.55 1.01 -11.18
C GLY A 110 16.10 -0.43 -11.41
N LYS A 111 16.96 -1.27 -12.04
CA LYS A 111 16.66 -2.68 -12.32
C LYS A 111 15.81 -3.23 -11.18
N LEU A 112 14.58 -3.62 -11.51
CA LEU A 112 13.72 -4.47 -10.71
C LEU A 112 14.65 -5.31 -9.83
N PRO A 113 14.49 -5.42 -8.49
CA PRO A 113 15.15 -6.51 -7.79
C PRO A 113 14.74 -7.74 -8.59
N THR A 114 15.67 -8.25 -9.40
CA THR A 114 15.37 -8.96 -10.65
C THR A 114 14.39 -10.06 -10.32
N MET A 115 13.05 -9.87 -10.44
CA MET A 115 12.02 -10.61 -9.68
C MET A 115 12.60 -11.90 -9.12
N PRO A 116 13.17 -11.87 -7.89
CA PRO A 116 14.41 -12.57 -7.50
C PRO A 116 14.45 -13.87 -8.26
N SER A 117 15.19 -13.92 -9.38
CA SER A 117 15.08 -14.98 -10.41
C SER A 117 14.64 -16.26 -9.74
N SER A 118 13.32 -16.54 -9.77
CA SER A 118 12.68 -17.36 -8.73
C SER A 118 13.44 -18.67 -8.64
N HIS A 119 14.29 -18.82 -7.62
CA HIS A 119 15.02 -20.06 -7.40
C HIS A 119 14.04 -21.17 -7.02
N ILE A 120 12.85 -20.76 -6.59
CA ILE A 120 11.68 -21.59 -6.34
C ILE A 120 11.13 -22.12 -7.66
N SER A 121 11.04 -23.45 -7.74
CA SER A 121 10.44 -24.14 -8.88
C SER A 121 8.92 -23.96 -8.91
N ILE A 122 8.28 -24.31 -10.03
CA ILE A 122 6.81 -24.34 -10.12
C ILE A 122 6.24 -25.29 -9.06
N GLU A 123 6.85 -26.45 -8.87
CA GLU A 123 6.44 -27.46 -7.87
C GLU A 123 6.56 -26.92 -6.44
N GLU A 124 7.66 -26.23 -6.14
CA GLU A 124 7.86 -25.59 -4.84
C GLU A 124 6.85 -24.46 -4.62
N SER A 125 6.52 -23.70 -5.67
CA SER A 125 5.50 -22.64 -5.62
C SER A 125 4.09 -23.20 -5.35
N ILE A 126 3.72 -24.31 -5.99
CA ILE A 126 2.46 -25.02 -5.76
C ILE A 126 2.38 -25.53 -4.32
N SER A 127 3.50 -26.07 -3.80
CA SER A 127 3.60 -26.54 -2.42
C SER A 127 3.48 -25.41 -1.40
N ILE A 128 4.20 -24.29 -1.62
CA ILE A 128 4.16 -23.10 -0.76
C ILE A 128 2.75 -22.49 -0.72
N LEU A 129 2.08 -22.40 -1.87
CA LEU A 129 0.71 -21.92 -1.95
C LEU A 129 -0.35 -22.98 -1.64
N GLN A 130 0.05 -24.21 -1.30
CA GLN A 130 -0.86 -25.31 -0.96
C GLN A 130 -1.99 -25.47 -2.00
N ILE A 131 -1.62 -25.44 -3.28
CA ILE A 131 -2.57 -25.56 -4.39
C ILE A 131 -2.78 -27.04 -4.70
N ASP A 132 -3.90 -27.57 -4.22
CA ASP A 132 -4.37 -28.92 -4.57
C ASP A 132 -5.32 -28.82 -5.78
N GLY A 133 -4.78 -28.92 -7.01
CA GLY A 133 -5.59 -29.03 -8.22
C GLY A 133 -5.15 -28.16 -9.40
N GLY A 134 -6.11 -27.74 -10.23
CA GLY A 134 -5.86 -27.00 -11.46
C GLY A 134 -5.21 -25.64 -11.21
N LEU A 135 -4.09 -25.40 -11.89
CA LEU A 135 -3.37 -24.14 -11.84
C LEU A 135 -4.16 -23.08 -12.64
N SER A 136 -4.80 -22.16 -11.94
CA SER A 136 -5.48 -20.99 -12.52
C SER A 136 -5.15 -19.74 -11.71
N ILE A 137 -5.20 -18.57 -12.36
CA ILE A 137 -4.98 -17.26 -11.71
C ILE A 137 -5.91 -17.11 -10.50
N GLU A 138 -7.16 -17.56 -10.60
CA GLU A 138 -8.14 -17.52 -9.50
C GLU A 138 -7.71 -18.38 -8.31
N THR A 139 -7.23 -19.60 -8.55
CA THR A 139 -6.78 -20.51 -7.49
C THR A 139 -5.50 -20.00 -6.82
N ILE A 140 -4.56 -19.44 -7.59
CA ILE A 140 -3.34 -18.81 -7.08
C ILE A 140 -3.69 -17.64 -6.16
N ASN A 141 -4.51 -16.69 -6.64
CA ASN A 141 -4.91 -15.53 -5.85
C ASN A 141 -5.67 -15.95 -4.59
N ARG A 142 -6.59 -16.93 -4.69
CA ARG A 142 -7.36 -17.43 -3.54
C ARG A 142 -6.46 -18.00 -2.44
N GLN A 143 -5.52 -18.88 -2.79
CA GLN A 143 -4.64 -19.47 -1.80
C GLN A 143 -3.63 -18.47 -1.24
N PHE A 144 -3.07 -17.61 -2.10
CA PHE A 144 -2.19 -16.53 -1.65
C PHE A 144 -2.90 -15.63 -0.63
N ARG A 145 -4.14 -15.19 -0.90
CA ARG A 145 -4.93 -14.40 0.06
C ARG A 145 -5.10 -15.11 1.40
N LYS A 146 -5.47 -16.39 1.38
CA LYS A 146 -5.68 -17.20 2.59
C LYS A 146 -4.40 -17.29 3.43
N LEU A 147 -3.27 -17.64 2.81
CA LEU A 147 -2.00 -17.84 3.50
C LEU A 147 -1.40 -16.52 3.96
N SER A 148 -1.51 -15.47 3.14
CA SER A 148 -1.00 -14.15 3.48
C SER A 148 -1.78 -13.51 4.63
N GLN A 149 -3.07 -13.83 4.84
CA GLN A 149 -3.78 -13.41 6.06
C GLN A 149 -3.25 -14.06 7.34
N ILE A 150 -2.67 -15.27 7.25
CA ILE A 150 -2.10 -16.03 8.37
C ILE A 150 -0.67 -15.56 8.64
N HIS A 151 0.11 -15.38 7.59
CA HIS A 151 1.55 -15.07 7.68
C HIS A 151 1.89 -13.58 7.59
N HIS A 152 0.90 -12.68 7.55
CA HIS A 152 1.17 -11.24 7.45
C HIS A 152 1.99 -10.72 8.65
N PRO A 153 3.09 -9.98 8.43
CA PRO A 153 3.92 -9.44 9.52
C PRO A 153 3.12 -8.55 10.48
N ASP A 154 2.23 -7.68 9.99
CA ASP A 154 1.36 -6.85 10.86
C ASP A 154 0.36 -7.66 11.72
N LYS A 155 0.14 -8.93 11.40
CA LYS A 155 -0.72 -9.84 12.17
C LYS A 155 0.09 -10.80 13.07
N GLY A 156 1.40 -10.58 13.22
CA GLY A 156 2.30 -11.42 14.00
C GLY A 156 2.85 -12.62 13.22
N GLY A 157 2.69 -12.64 11.90
CA GLY A 157 3.27 -13.65 11.01
C GLY A 157 4.75 -13.40 10.73
N GLU A 158 5.42 -14.43 10.21
CA GLU A 158 6.85 -14.38 9.90
C GLU A 158 7.11 -13.63 8.57
N PRO A 159 7.93 -12.56 8.55
CA PRO A 159 8.24 -11.80 7.34
C PRO A 159 8.86 -12.66 6.22
N GLU A 160 9.70 -13.65 6.57
CA GLU A 160 10.30 -14.55 5.58
C GLU A 160 9.28 -15.47 4.93
N ALA A 161 8.32 -15.98 5.69
CA ALA A 161 7.22 -16.81 5.16
C ALA A 161 6.33 -15.98 4.21
N PHE A 162 6.03 -14.73 4.57
CA PHE A 162 5.28 -13.82 3.71
C PHE A 162 6.02 -13.53 2.41
N ARG A 163 7.33 -13.31 2.47
CA ARG A 163 8.16 -13.11 1.27
C ARG A 163 8.12 -14.33 0.34
N LYS A 164 8.25 -15.54 0.88
CA LYS A 164 8.15 -16.78 0.09
C LYS A 164 6.78 -16.97 -0.55
N LEU A 165 5.70 -16.57 0.13
CA LEU A 165 4.35 -16.58 -0.46
C LEU A 165 4.23 -15.64 -1.66
N CYS A 166 4.82 -14.44 -1.57
CA CYS A 166 4.85 -13.49 -2.68
C CYS A 166 5.64 -14.06 -3.87
N GLU A 167 6.84 -14.59 -3.63
CA GLU A 167 7.69 -15.20 -4.66
C GLU A 167 6.97 -16.37 -5.37
N ALA A 168 6.33 -17.27 -4.61
CA ALA A 168 5.57 -18.39 -5.16
C ALA A 168 4.38 -17.93 -6.03
N ARG A 169 3.63 -16.93 -5.58
CA ARG A 169 2.50 -16.35 -6.35
C ARG A 169 2.98 -15.78 -7.67
N ASP A 170 4.05 -15.01 -7.64
CA ASP A 170 4.56 -14.32 -8.82
C ASP A 170 5.13 -15.31 -9.83
N ARG A 171 5.84 -16.35 -9.36
CA ARG A 171 6.35 -17.43 -10.22
C ARG A 171 5.22 -18.18 -10.93
N LEU A 172 4.12 -18.48 -10.26
CA LEU A 172 2.99 -19.19 -10.88
C LEU A 172 2.19 -18.30 -11.83
N LYS A 173 2.11 -16.99 -11.55
CA LYS A 173 1.47 -16.03 -12.47
C LYS A 173 2.24 -15.82 -13.77
N MET A 174 3.56 -16.03 -13.77
CA MET A 174 4.36 -15.97 -15.00
C MET A 174 4.19 -17.19 -15.92
N GLU A 175 3.66 -18.30 -15.41
CA GLU A 175 3.52 -19.56 -16.17
C GLU A 175 2.15 -19.71 -16.85
N ILE A 176 1.17 -18.87 -16.50
CA ILE A 176 -0.20 -18.86 -17.03
C ILE A 176 -0.38 -17.67 -17.97
#